data_AF-A0A2M9IJ85-F1
#
_entry.id   AF-A0A2M9IJ85-F1
#
_cell.length_a   1.000
_cell.length_b   1.000
_cell.length_c   1.000
_cell.angle_alpha   90.00
_cell.angle_beta   90.00
_cell.angle_gamma   90.00
#
_symmetry.space_group_name_H-M   'P 1'
#
loop_
_entity.id
_entity.type
_entity.pdbx_description
1 polymer ?
#
loop_
_entity_poly.entity_id
_entity_poly.type
_entity_poly.pdbx_seq_one_letter_code
_entity_poly.pdbx_strand_id
1 'polypeptide(L)'
;MPSCAELSPGHPTGGVRGQGHAPRPSPFDLPVGSILAMADTQQVDPKAERRAARLARRIGSFSKAHGGAEGQVAYLGERGARIVLVGEDGTWGDLVAPTYAIAEQAVEKSGITVHEAFDGAFAAKVRTGPYEWSRMAGLQVGGPSNR
;
A
#
# COMPACT_ATOMS: atom_id res chain seq x y z
N MET A 1 -42.48 -41.07 80.24
CA MET A 1 -42.89 -42.34 79.61
C MET A 1 -43.39 -42.04 78.20
N PRO A 2 -43.09 -42.84 77.15
CA PRO A 2 -42.11 -43.94 76.98
C PRO A 2 -40.83 -43.40 76.25
N SER A 3 -39.62 -43.95 76.34
CA SER A 3 -39.07 -45.32 76.31
C SER A 3 -38.63 -45.78 74.92
N CYS A 4 -37.49 -46.51 74.94
CA CYS A 4 -36.76 -47.26 73.90
C CYS A 4 -35.72 -46.44 73.11
N ALA A 5 -34.41 -46.54 73.43
CA ALA A 5 -33.48 -47.67 73.22
C ALA A 5 -33.28 -47.97 71.73
N GLU A 6 -32.12 -48.25 71.15
CA GLU A 6 -30.69 -48.37 71.51
C GLU A 6 -30.01 -48.73 70.14
N LEU A 7 -28.69 -48.59 70.04
CA LEU A 7 -27.74 -49.29 69.11
C LEU A 7 -26.78 -48.38 68.30
N SER A 8 -25.54 -48.36 68.80
CA SER A 8 -24.22 -48.09 68.18
C SER A 8 -23.94 -48.89 66.88
N PRO A 9 -22.72 -48.86 66.29
CA PRO A 9 -21.79 -47.76 65.95
C PRO A 9 -21.32 -47.84 64.48
N GLY A 10 -20.55 -46.86 63.98
CA GLY A 10 -19.74 -47.07 62.76
C GLY A 10 -19.33 -45.80 62.00
N HIS A 11 -18.19 -45.22 62.35
CA HIS A 11 -17.28 -44.60 61.38
C HIS A 11 -16.29 -45.69 60.95
N PRO A 12 -15.76 -45.75 59.70
CA PRO A 12 -15.18 -44.60 59.01
C PRO A 12 -15.31 -44.60 57.46
N THR A 13 -15.49 -43.42 56.85
CA THR A 13 -15.11 -43.17 55.45
C THR A 13 -14.41 -41.81 55.43
N GLY A 14 -13.12 -41.70 55.09
CA GLY A 14 -12.54 -42.16 53.84
C GLY A 14 -12.71 -41.05 52.81
N GLY A 15 -11.90 -40.00 52.92
CA GLY A 15 -11.96 -38.85 52.02
C GLY A 15 -11.34 -39.14 50.67
N VAL A 16 -11.94 -38.60 49.60
CA VAL A 16 -11.24 -38.22 48.36
C VAL A 16 -11.92 -36.97 47.79
N ARG A 17 -11.11 -35.95 47.53
CA ARG A 17 -11.47 -34.72 46.82
C ARG A 17 -11.82 -35.04 45.37
N GLY A 18 -12.94 -34.52 44.87
CA GLY A 18 -13.28 -34.52 43.45
C GLY A 18 -13.95 -33.20 43.09
N GLN A 19 -13.14 -32.20 42.76
CA GLN A 19 -13.60 -30.92 42.23
C GLN A 19 -14.32 -31.19 40.90
N GLY A 20 -15.60 -30.83 40.81
CA GLY A 20 -16.36 -30.90 39.56
C GLY A 20 -15.79 -29.90 38.55
N HIS A 21 -15.01 -30.41 37.61
CA HIS A 21 -14.50 -29.65 36.47
C HIS A 21 -15.63 -29.52 35.44
N ALA A 22 -16.14 -28.31 35.24
CA ALA A 22 -17.07 -28.01 34.14
C ALA A 22 -16.41 -28.37 32.80
N PRO A 23 -17.14 -28.94 31.82
CA PRO A 23 -16.56 -29.28 30.53
C PRO A 23 -16.03 -28.02 29.84
N ARG A 24 -14.81 -28.11 29.30
CA ARG A 24 -14.22 -27.05 28.48
C ARG A 24 -15.06 -26.93 27.19
N PRO A 25 -15.49 -25.74 26.78
CA PRO A 25 -16.19 -25.59 25.50
C PRO A 25 -15.25 -26.02 24.36
N SER A 26 -15.79 -26.81 23.44
CA SER A 26 -15.08 -27.23 22.24
C SER A 26 -14.90 -26.04 21.28
N PRO A 27 -13.89 -26.03 20.40
CA PRO A 27 -13.64 -24.91 19.49
C PRO A 27 -14.69 -24.74 18.39
N PHE A 28 -15.79 -25.50 18.41
CA PHE A 28 -16.77 -25.55 17.32
C PHE A 28 -18.15 -24.92 17.65
N ASP A 29 -18.34 -24.34 18.84
CA ASP A 29 -19.57 -23.62 19.19
C ASP A 29 -19.37 -22.09 19.16
N LEU A 30 -19.25 -21.53 17.94
CA LEU A 30 -19.45 -20.10 17.71
C LEU A 30 -20.77 -19.91 16.95
N PRO A 31 -21.69 -19.04 17.42
CA PRO A 31 -22.94 -18.79 16.72
C PRO A 31 -22.66 -18.15 15.35
N VAL A 32 -23.12 -18.84 14.31
CA VAL A 32 -23.25 -18.32 12.94
C VAL A 32 -24.21 -17.13 12.99
N GLY A 33 -23.68 -15.90 12.90
CA GLY A 33 -24.51 -14.71 12.80
C GLY A 33 -23.89 -13.47 13.43
N SER A 34 -22.82 -12.94 12.84
CA SER A 34 -22.36 -11.56 13.09
C SER A 34 -21.62 -10.98 11.88
N ILE A 35 -22.18 -11.16 10.69
CA ILE A 35 -21.84 -10.34 9.53
C ILE A 35 -22.86 -9.21 9.50
N LEU A 36 -22.69 -8.22 10.37
CA LEU A 36 -23.41 -6.96 10.26
C LEU A 36 -22.39 -5.81 10.20
N ALA A 37 -22.30 -5.24 8.99
CA ALA A 37 -21.98 -3.86 8.68
C ALA A 37 -20.86 -3.18 9.47
N MET A 38 -19.71 -3.02 8.83
CA MET A 38 -18.90 -1.81 8.96
C MET A 38 -18.85 -1.17 7.57
N ALA A 39 -19.32 0.08 7.49
CA ALA A 39 -19.20 0.92 6.32
C ALA A 39 -17.72 0.97 5.88
N ASP A 40 -17.45 0.64 4.63
CA ASP A 40 -16.14 0.83 4.01
C ASP A 40 -15.95 2.33 3.76
N THR A 41 -15.71 3.10 4.82
CA THR A 41 -14.88 4.29 4.66
C THR A 41 -13.52 3.76 4.24
N GLN A 42 -13.22 3.93 2.95
CA GLN A 42 -11.95 3.64 2.29
C GLN A 42 -10.78 4.00 3.21
N GLN A 43 -10.34 3.05 4.04
CA GLN A 43 -9.23 3.29 4.95
C GLN A 43 -7.98 3.23 4.09
N VAL A 44 -7.52 4.40 3.64
CA VAL A 44 -6.34 4.52 2.79
C VAL A 44 -5.18 3.84 3.51
N ASP A 45 -4.67 2.77 2.91
CA ASP A 45 -3.55 2.00 3.47
C ASP A 45 -2.39 2.95 3.80
N PRO A 46 -1.94 3.05 5.08
CA PRO A 46 -0.91 4.01 5.48
C PRO A 46 0.41 3.86 4.71
N LYS A 47 0.68 2.66 4.18
CA LYS A 47 1.87 2.40 3.35
C LYS A 47 1.68 2.94 1.93
N ALA A 48 0.49 2.85 1.34
CA ALA A 48 0.13 3.50 0.08
C ALA A 48 0.26 5.01 0.18
N GLU A 49 -0.28 5.63 1.23
CA GLU A 49 -0.17 7.09 1.47
C GLU A 49 1.30 7.53 1.59
N ARG A 50 2.12 6.80 2.37
CA ARG A 50 3.57 7.07 2.47
C ARG A 50 4.29 6.93 1.14
N ARG A 51 3.88 5.98 0.29
CA ARG A 51 4.45 5.79 -1.06
C ARG A 51 4.07 6.93 -1.98
N ALA A 52 2.79 7.33 -2.01
CA ALA A 52 2.32 8.48 -2.77
C ALA A 52 3.08 9.75 -2.36
N ALA A 53 3.22 10.00 -1.06
CA ALA A 53 3.97 11.15 -0.54
C ALA A 53 5.46 11.12 -0.95
N ARG A 54 6.10 9.95 -0.99
CA ARG A 54 7.49 9.81 -1.47
C ARG A 54 7.61 10.09 -2.96
N LEU A 55 6.66 9.61 -3.76
CA LEU A 55 6.62 9.88 -5.21
C LEU A 55 6.37 11.37 -5.46
N ALA A 56 5.40 11.99 -4.78
CA ALA A 56 5.13 13.42 -4.87
C ALA A 56 6.36 14.27 -4.55
N ARG A 57 7.16 13.89 -3.53
CA ARG A 57 8.44 14.55 -3.24
C ARG A 57 9.45 14.42 -4.38
N ARG A 58 9.55 13.27 -5.04
CA ARG A 58 10.44 13.08 -6.19
C ARG A 58 9.99 13.91 -7.39
N ILE A 59 8.68 13.95 -7.65
CA ILE A 59 8.08 14.82 -8.69
C ILE A 59 8.41 16.29 -8.40
N GLY A 60 8.22 16.74 -7.15
CA GLY A 60 8.56 18.11 -6.73
C GLY A 60 10.04 18.44 -6.86
N SER A 61 10.94 17.50 -6.53
CA SER A 61 12.39 17.67 -6.74
C SER A 61 12.74 17.79 -8.21
N PHE A 62 12.16 16.96 -9.07
CA PHE A 62 12.32 17.02 -10.52
C PHE A 62 11.83 18.37 -11.06
N SER A 63 10.59 18.76 -10.72
CA SER A 63 9.99 20.03 -11.13
C SER A 63 10.86 21.23 -10.78
N LYS A 64 11.38 21.29 -9.54
CA LYS A 64 12.30 22.35 -9.10
C LYS A 64 13.61 22.40 -9.88
N ALA A 65 14.16 21.24 -10.22
CA ALA A 65 15.42 21.16 -10.96
C ALA A 65 15.28 21.62 -12.42
N HIS A 66 14.08 21.48 -12.99
CA HIS A 66 13.82 21.70 -14.42
C HIS A 66 12.92 22.91 -14.72
N GLY A 67 12.72 23.80 -13.75
CA GLY A 67 11.94 25.04 -13.92
C GLY A 67 10.41 24.85 -13.94
N GLY A 68 9.94 23.64 -13.69
CA GLY A 68 8.56 23.21 -13.80
C GLY A 68 8.50 21.74 -14.19
N ALA A 69 7.32 21.13 -14.09
CA ALA A 69 7.09 19.81 -14.66
C ALA A 69 5.62 19.63 -15.00
N GLU A 70 5.39 18.93 -16.10
CA GLU A 70 4.11 18.33 -16.45
C GLU A 70 4.29 16.81 -16.52
N GLY A 71 3.21 16.06 -16.43
CA GLY A 71 3.32 14.61 -16.43
C GLY A 71 2.13 13.87 -17.03
N GLN A 72 2.28 12.56 -17.16
CA GLN A 72 1.24 11.66 -17.63
C GLN A 72 1.32 10.35 -16.86
N VAL A 73 0.16 9.78 -16.53
CA VAL A 73 0.07 8.49 -15.83
C VAL A 73 -0.43 7.42 -16.79
N ALA A 74 0.39 6.41 -17.06
CA ALA A 74 0.06 5.27 -17.91
C ALA A 74 -0.06 3.98 -17.08
N TYR A 75 -1.14 3.22 -17.28
CA TYR A 75 -1.31 1.90 -16.69
C TYR A 75 -0.32 0.89 -17.31
N LEU A 76 0.36 0.12 -16.47
CA LEU A 76 1.34 -0.91 -16.86
C LEU A 76 0.83 -2.35 -16.62
N GLY A 77 -0.45 -2.55 -16.38
CA GLY A 77 -0.97 -3.85 -15.97
C GLY A 77 -0.57 -4.19 -14.53
N GLU A 78 -0.25 -5.46 -14.29
CA GLU A 78 0.16 -5.99 -12.97
C GLU A 78 1.40 -5.29 -12.38
N ARG A 79 2.19 -4.58 -13.20
CA ARG A 79 3.36 -3.82 -12.76
C ARG A 79 3.00 -2.48 -12.12
N GLY A 80 1.72 -2.07 -12.18
CA GLY A 80 1.22 -0.83 -11.60
C GLY A 80 1.05 0.26 -12.63
N ALA A 81 1.62 1.44 -12.38
CA ALA A 81 1.51 2.59 -13.27
C ALA A 81 2.83 3.35 -13.40
N ARG A 82 3.08 3.89 -14.59
CA ARG A 82 4.22 4.76 -14.88
C ARG A 82 3.75 6.21 -14.86
N ILE A 83 4.54 7.06 -14.24
CA ILE A 83 4.40 8.52 -14.29
C ILE A 83 5.56 9.02 -15.15
N VAL A 84 5.25 9.50 -16.35
CA VAL A 84 6.22 10.21 -17.20
C VAL A 84 6.22 11.67 -16.80
N LEU A 85 7.39 12.26 -16.61
CA LEU A 85 7.57 13.68 -16.29
C LEU A 85 8.35 14.35 -17.42
N VAL A 86 7.93 15.56 -17.78
CA VAL A 86 8.63 16.42 -18.74
C VAL A 86 8.79 17.80 -18.08
N GLY A 87 10.03 18.25 -17.96
CA GLY A 87 10.37 19.58 -17.43
C GLY A 87 10.24 20.68 -18.47
N GLU A 88 10.23 21.94 -18.03
CA GLU A 88 10.18 23.11 -18.93
C GLU A 88 11.42 23.20 -19.82
N ASP A 89 12.56 22.69 -19.35
CA ASP A 89 13.80 22.58 -20.11
C ASP A 89 13.80 21.44 -21.14
N GLY A 90 12.72 20.64 -21.18
CA GLY A 90 12.55 19.47 -22.04
C GLY A 90 13.22 18.20 -21.53
N THR A 91 13.88 18.23 -20.36
CA THR A 91 14.36 17.02 -19.69
C THR A 91 13.17 16.15 -19.32
N TRP A 92 13.32 14.83 -19.42
CA TRP A 92 12.26 13.89 -19.08
C TRP A 92 12.76 12.78 -18.18
N GLY A 93 11.85 12.18 -17.43
CA GLY A 93 12.12 11.06 -16.54
C GLY A 93 10.88 10.24 -16.26
N ASP A 94 11.06 9.07 -15.68
CA ASP A 94 9.96 8.20 -15.28
C ASP A 94 10.03 7.77 -13.81
N LEU A 95 8.85 7.64 -13.23
CA LEU A 95 8.64 6.99 -11.94
C LEU A 95 7.63 5.87 -12.13
N VAL A 96 7.75 4.82 -11.32
CA VAL A 96 6.79 3.71 -11.33
C VAL A 96 6.15 3.58 -9.95
N ALA A 97 4.83 3.58 -9.92
CA ALA A 97 4.02 3.30 -8.75
C ALA A 97 3.52 1.84 -8.79
N PRO A 98 3.41 1.14 -7.65
CA PRO A 98 2.92 -0.24 -7.61
C PRO A 98 1.45 -0.41 -8.05
N THR A 99 0.65 0.67 -8.00
CA THR A 99 -0.74 0.68 -8.44
C THR A 99 -1.05 2.03 -9.08
N TYR A 100 -2.08 2.07 -9.93
CA TYR A 100 -2.54 3.31 -10.57
C TYR A 100 -3.00 4.36 -9.55
N ALA A 101 -3.80 3.95 -8.55
CA ALA A 101 -4.27 4.86 -7.49
C ALA A 101 -3.14 5.54 -6.71
N ILE A 102 -2.00 4.86 -6.48
CA ILE A 102 -0.84 5.49 -5.84
C ILE A 102 -0.20 6.53 -6.76
N ALA A 103 -0.18 6.29 -8.08
CA ALA A 103 0.34 7.26 -9.04
C ALA A 103 -0.54 8.51 -9.11
N GLU A 104 -1.86 8.34 -9.18
CA GLU A 104 -2.82 9.46 -9.16
C GLU A 104 -2.67 10.33 -7.91
N GLN A 105 -2.66 9.71 -6.73
CA GLN A 105 -2.44 10.44 -5.47
C GLN A 105 -1.08 11.14 -5.44
N ALA A 106 -0.04 10.56 -6.05
CA ALA A 106 1.27 11.18 -6.09
C ALA A 106 1.29 12.44 -6.98
N VAL A 107 0.69 12.39 -8.16
CA VAL A 107 0.63 13.54 -9.07
C VAL A 107 -0.27 14.64 -8.50
N GLU A 108 -1.41 14.29 -7.90
CA GLU A 108 -2.30 15.23 -7.20
C GLU A 108 -1.57 15.96 -6.07
N LYS A 109 -0.89 15.22 -5.17
CA LYS A 109 -0.11 15.80 -4.07
C LYS A 109 1.07 16.66 -4.56
N SER A 110 1.58 16.42 -5.77
CA SER A 110 2.68 17.19 -6.33
C SER A 110 2.23 18.51 -6.96
N GLY A 111 0.96 18.63 -7.36
CA GLY A 111 0.40 19.83 -7.97
C GLY A 111 0.89 20.12 -9.39
N ILE A 112 1.46 19.14 -10.10
CA ILE A 112 1.84 19.31 -11.51
C ILE A 112 0.62 19.21 -12.43
N THR A 113 0.71 19.80 -13.62
CA THR A 113 -0.26 19.52 -14.68
C THR A 113 -0.12 18.08 -15.15
N VAL A 114 -1.23 17.35 -15.21
CA VAL A 114 -1.28 15.95 -15.68
C VAL A 114 -2.08 15.88 -16.96
N HIS A 115 -1.50 15.27 -17.98
CA HIS A 115 -2.13 15.00 -19.26
C HIS A 115 -2.80 13.62 -19.25
N GLU A 116 -3.95 13.51 -19.91
CA GLU A 116 -4.67 12.25 -20.08
C GLU A 116 -3.85 11.27 -20.94
N ALA A 117 -3.23 11.77 -22.00
CA ALA A 117 -2.43 10.98 -22.93
C ALA A 117 -1.03 11.58 -23.12
N PHE A 118 -0.07 10.71 -23.43
CA PHE A 118 1.25 11.14 -23.88
C PHE A 118 1.20 11.39 -25.39
N ASP A 119 0.48 12.45 -25.77
CA ASP A 119 0.18 12.77 -27.16
C ASP A 119 1.34 13.51 -27.86
N GLY A 120 1.16 13.82 -29.14
CA GLY A 120 2.19 14.51 -29.93
C GLY A 120 2.53 15.91 -29.41
N ALA A 121 1.58 16.64 -28.83
CA ALA A 121 1.82 17.98 -28.31
C ALA A 121 2.64 17.91 -27.01
N PHE A 122 2.31 16.97 -26.12
CA PHE A 122 3.07 16.76 -24.90
C PHE A 122 4.45 16.15 -25.20
N ALA A 123 4.52 15.17 -26.09
CA ALA A 123 5.77 14.54 -26.53
C ALA A 123 6.72 15.55 -27.20
N ALA A 124 6.20 16.55 -27.92
CA ALA A 124 7.02 17.58 -28.55
C ALA A 124 7.78 18.47 -27.55
N LYS A 125 7.40 18.49 -26.27
CA LYS A 125 8.14 19.20 -25.21
C LYS A 125 9.43 18.48 -24.83
N VAL A 126 9.52 17.17 -25.07
CA VAL A 126 10.71 16.37 -24.75
C VAL A 126 11.87 16.81 -25.64
N ARG A 127 13.01 17.10 -25.01
CA ARG A 127 14.29 17.33 -25.69
C ARG A 127 15.20 16.14 -25.49
N THR A 128 15.41 15.38 -26.56
CA THR A 128 16.50 14.42 -26.67
C THR A 128 17.59 15.02 -27.55
N GLY A 129 18.70 15.41 -26.95
CA GLY A 129 19.82 16.04 -27.65
C GLY A 129 20.73 15.03 -28.34
N PRO A 130 21.72 15.51 -29.12
CA PRO A 130 22.65 14.65 -29.84
C PRO A 130 23.40 13.64 -28.94
N TYR A 131 23.68 14.04 -27.70
CA TYR A 131 24.30 13.17 -26.70
C TYR A 131 23.39 11.99 -26.33
N GLU A 132 22.12 12.26 -26.01
CA GLU A 132 21.12 11.26 -25.66
C GLU A 132 20.85 10.33 -26.86
N TRP A 133 20.76 10.89 -28.07
CA TRP A 133 20.62 10.13 -29.31
C TRP A 133 21.80 9.19 -29.56
N SER A 134 23.03 9.64 -29.32
CA SER A 134 24.24 8.81 -29.46
C SER A 134 24.20 7.62 -28.49
N ARG A 135 23.63 7.80 -27.29
CA ARG A 135 23.47 6.73 -26.29
C ARG A 135 22.34 5.75 -26.64
N MET A 136 21.28 6.21 -27.30
CA MET A 136 20.15 5.37 -27.71
C MET A 136 20.40 4.61 -29.02
N ALA A 137 21.13 5.20 -29.97
CA ALA A 137 21.42 4.59 -31.27
C ALA A 137 22.46 3.44 -31.20
N GLY A 138 23.00 3.14 -30.02
CA GLY A 138 24.06 2.13 -29.86
C GLY A 138 25.38 2.50 -30.55
N LEU A 139 25.50 3.72 -31.06
CA LEU A 139 26.74 4.22 -31.64
C LEU A 139 27.71 4.45 -30.48
N GLN A 140 28.77 3.64 -30.41
CA GLN A 140 29.87 3.76 -29.45
C GLN A 140 30.74 4.99 -29.74
N VAL A 141 30.11 6.14 -29.94
CA VAL A 141 30.78 7.42 -30.08
C VAL A 141 30.64 8.10 -28.72
N GLY A 142 31.72 8.06 -27.94
CA GLY A 142 31.81 8.75 -26.67
C GLY A 142 31.60 10.25 -26.88
N GLY A 143 30.36 10.70 -26.67
CA GLY A 143 30.05 12.12 -26.61
C GLY A 143 30.74 12.77 -25.41
N PRO A 144 31.17 14.03 -25.50
CA PRO A 144 31.82 14.72 -24.40
C PRO A 144 30.90 14.75 -23.17
N SER A 145 31.49 14.62 -21.98
CA SER A 145 30.77 14.79 -20.71
C SER A 145 30.19 16.21 -20.68
N ASN A 146 28.87 16.34 -20.52
CA ASN A 146 28.25 17.66 -20.36
C ASN A 146 28.89 18.36 -19.15
N ARG A 147 29.26 19.63 -19.38
CA ARG A 147 29.89 20.54 -18.42
C ARG A 147 28.82 21.40 -17.77
#